data_AF-A0A368EZ49-F1
#
_entry.id   AF-A0A368EZ49-F1
#
_cell.length_a   1.000
_cell.length_b   1.000
_cell.length_c   1.000
_cell.angle_alpha   90.00
_cell.angle_beta   90.00
_cell.angle_gamma   90.00
#
_symmetry.space_group_name_H-M   'P 1'
#
loop_
_entity.id
_entity.type
_entity.pdbx_description
1 polymer ?
#
loop_
_entity_poly.entity_id
_entity_poly.type
_entity_poly.pdbx_seq_one_letter_code
_entity_poly.pdbx_strand_id
1 'polypeptide(L)'
;ITPHEATNESPFFILFGFDPVYPSNVIPQDEVSPYCIDVDDYRRELMIGMKTTYDIVRENNERYRQNMKARFPKLSSDWSGPYRVLESTETSALITDINGNYEPIKVQHDILIKIPPTIDNKPLVTKTKRKGRAKVACVSVEASYAYSNFSHFRPYPRQLVLGAEKAHPLHVLFSCYEKALARPPREQPRKVGFPCQLEQNPEARLLRNVVRDLPHAVGKIRFDNVYHLAQLIAITLEGNVPEKELLFRCAKRAAVVTMDTLSIALLYWKEQCLHFQLSYEGLAPKDVYHEEFTLNRETIMISQMYQDALAKIQRSQWEGPIARVSKRTYLMFPQCMVKTLEYVIKGVTFLPYEIERLPKIERMADVVLMVSPREAEHDKLTMYLTPWIEKRSQEGTEIAIGICPIRSGTSEAREQARNLMNTVVTMARAIATPKGIHIYPDAEPGEWDYPTRALGYDPYDDNGKIGYNAIKKWISSIRKYWRSDWPEPMDKKTLEAATSRKRRSDDPQQQEPGPSHQVHWKRYYRPQPYQMGYNYYH
;
A
#
# COMPACT_ATOMS: atom_id res chain seq x y z
N ILE A 1 21.16 34.99 17.24
CA ILE A 1 22.62 35.14 17.07
C ILE A 1 23.27 34.26 18.13
N THR A 2 23.99 33.21 17.74
CA THR A 2 24.54 32.24 18.70
C THR A 2 25.91 32.71 19.17
N PRO A 3 26.19 32.75 20.49
CA PRO A 3 27.48 33.20 21.03
C PRO A 3 28.61 32.24 20.64
N HIS A 4 29.84 32.76 20.58
CA HIS A 4 31.03 31.98 20.25
C HIS A 4 31.45 31.13 21.47
N GLU A 5 31.66 29.82 21.29
CA GLU A 5 31.89 28.85 22.38
C GLU A 5 33.08 29.19 23.29
N ALA A 6 34.15 29.80 22.76
CA ALA A 6 35.34 30.11 23.56
C ALA A 6 35.21 31.38 24.41
N THR A 7 34.32 32.31 24.05
CA THR A 7 34.21 33.64 24.69
C THR A 7 32.83 33.89 25.29
N ASN A 8 31.82 33.08 24.97
CA ASN A 8 30.41 33.28 25.30
C ASN A 8 29.81 34.62 24.85
N GLU A 9 30.54 35.42 24.08
CA GLU A 9 30.08 36.69 23.56
C GLU A 9 29.50 36.53 22.15
N SER A 10 28.54 37.37 21.79
CA SER A 10 27.97 37.36 20.44
C SER A 10 29.04 37.82 19.43
N PRO A 11 29.08 37.26 18.21
CA PRO A 11 30.00 37.73 17.18
C PRO A 11 29.87 39.23 16.90
N PHE A 12 28.68 39.80 17.12
CA PHE A 12 28.44 41.24 17.01
C PHE A 12 29.14 42.03 18.12
N PHE A 13 29.06 41.55 19.37
CA PHE A 13 29.73 42.16 20.51
C PHE A 13 31.26 42.14 20.35
N ILE A 14 31.83 41.04 19.83
CA ILE A 14 33.27 40.94 19.54
C ILE A 14 33.72 41.97 18.49
N LEU A 15 32.87 42.27 17.51
CA LEU A 15 33.17 43.20 16.42
C LEU A 15 32.95 44.67 16.79
N PHE A 16 31.91 44.98 17.56
CA PHE A 16 31.46 46.35 17.78
C PHE A 16 31.55 46.82 19.23
N GLY A 17 31.83 45.92 20.19
CA GLY A 17 32.02 46.24 21.61
C GLY A 17 30.75 46.62 22.36
N PHE A 18 29.57 46.49 21.74
CA PHE A 18 28.26 46.68 22.36
C PHE A 18 27.22 45.78 21.68
N ASP A 19 26.17 45.41 22.41
CA ASP A 19 25.05 44.66 21.84
C ASP A 19 24.05 45.62 21.15
N PRO A 20 23.44 45.22 20.02
CA PRO A 20 22.52 46.07 19.29
C PRO A 20 21.24 46.28 20.12
N VAL A 21 20.91 47.56 20.37
CA VAL A 21 19.66 47.93 21.06
C VAL A 21 18.49 47.67 20.10
N TYR A 22 17.78 46.56 20.30
CA TYR A 22 16.55 46.29 19.57
C TYR A 22 15.45 47.24 20.07
N PRO A 23 14.85 48.08 19.21
CA PRO A 23 13.78 48.97 19.60
C PRO A 23 12.47 48.18 19.71
N SER A 24 12.30 47.41 20.77
CA SER A 24 10.98 46.84 21.11
C SER A 24 10.78 46.84 22.63
N ASN A 25 10.07 47.85 23.13
CA ASN A 25 9.55 47.88 24.51
C ASN A 25 8.35 46.91 24.69
N VAL A 26 8.05 46.10 23.68
CA VAL A 26 6.94 45.16 23.65
C VAL A 26 7.53 43.79 23.40
N ILE A 27 7.58 42.96 24.45
CA ILE A 27 7.86 41.53 24.35
C ILE A 27 6.63 40.92 23.65
N PRO A 28 6.75 40.34 22.44
CA PRO A 28 5.64 39.65 21.80
C PRO A 28 5.16 38.53 22.74
N GLN A 29 3.88 38.51 23.07
CA GLN A 29 3.31 37.40 23.84
C GLN A 29 3.39 36.13 22.97
N ASP A 30 3.94 35.05 23.53
CA ASP A 30 4.23 33.73 22.92
C ASP A 30 2.97 32.93 22.51
N GLU A 31 1.90 33.59 22.09
CA GLU A 31 0.74 32.92 21.51
C GLU A 31 0.92 32.80 20.00
N VAL A 32 1.90 31.99 19.58
CA VAL A 32 2.00 31.56 18.19
C VAL A 32 0.84 30.61 17.92
N SER A 33 -0.04 31.01 17.00
CA SER A 33 -1.12 30.16 16.49
C SER A 33 -0.57 28.77 16.16
N PRO A 34 -1.26 27.67 16.52
CA PRO A 34 -0.84 26.30 16.20
C PRO A 34 -0.73 26.01 14.69
N TYR A 35 -1.13 26.97 13.84
CA TYR A 35 -1.01 26.92 12.38
C TYR A 35 0.11 27.81 11.82
N CYS A 36 0.84 28.54 12.67
CA CYS A 36 1.99 29.34 12.28
C CYS A 36 3.26 28.59 12.67
N ILE A 37 3.99 28.11 11.67
CA ILE A 37 5.34 27.55 11.86
C ILE A 37 6.30 28.72 11.77
N ASP A 38 7.03 29.01 12.85
CA ASP A 38 8.17 29.91 12.81
C ASP A 38 9.25 29.27 11.92
N VAL A 39 9.44 29.83 10.74
CA VAL A 39 10.37 29.31 9.73
C VAL A 39 11.82 29.38 10.24
N ASP A 40 12.14 30.35 11.09
CA ASP A 40 13.49 30.50 11.64
C ASP A 40 13.76 29.48 12.74
N ASP A 41 12.76 29.16 13.55
CA ASP A 41 12.87 28.11 14.58
C ASP A 41 12.95 26.72 13.94
N TYR A 42 12.10 26.44 12.94
CA TYR A 42 12.20 25.20 12.15
C TYR A 42 13.57 25.06 11.47
N ARG A 43 14.08 26.15 10.87
CA ARG A 43 15.41 26.14 10.24
C ARG A 43 16.51 25.89 11.27
N ARG A 44 16.39 26.44 12.48
CA ARG A 44 17.35 26.22 13.58
C ARG A 44 17.35 24.76 14.00
N GLU A 45 16.18 24.19 14.30
CA GLU A 45 16.02 22.78 14.69
C GLU A 45 16.56 21.84 13.61
N LEU A 46 16.28 22.13 12.34
CA LEU A 46 16.82 21.36 11.21
C LEU A 46 18.35 21.38 11.16
N MET A 47 18.96 22.56 11.32
CA MET A 47 20.43 22.71 11.31
C MET A 47 21.08 22.02 12.52
N ILE A 48 20.44 22.07 13.68
CA ILE A 48 20.88 21.34 14.88
C ILE A 48 20.84 19.84 14.61
N GLY A 49 19.71 19.31 14.11
CA GLY A 49 19.55 17.89 13.79
C GLY A 49 20.57 17.39 12.76
N MET A 50 20.88 18.20 11.74
CA MET A 50 21.93 17.87 10.77
C MET A 50 23.31 17.80 11.43
N LYS A 51 23.68 18.80 12.25
CA LYS A 51 24.97 18.82 12.96
C LYS A 51 25.12 17.60 13.87
N THR A 52 24.10 17.30 14.68
CA THR A 52 24.07 16.12 15.55
C THR A 52 24.25 14.83 14.76
N THR A 53 23.61 14.72 13.59
CA THR A 53 23.79 13.55 12.72
C THR A 53 25.22 13.42 12.21
N TYR A 54 25.85 14.52 11.77
CA TYR A 54 27.24 14.51 11.34
C TYR A 54 28.20 14.13 12.47
N ASP A 55 27.98 14.64 13.67
CA ASP A 55 28.81 14.31 14.83
C ASP A 55 28.71 12.83 15.21
N ILE A 56 27.50 12.26 15.22
CA ILE A 56 27.29 10.82 15.47
C ILE A 56 27.96 9.95 14.40
N VAL A 57 27.88 10.36 13.12
CA VAL A 57 28.53 9.63 12.01
C VAL A 57 30.06 9.72 12.13
N ARG A 58 30.59 10.89 12.48
CA ARG A 58 32.02 11.10 12.70
C ARG A 58 32.54 10.23 13.84
N GLU A 59 31.88 10.27 15.00
CA GLU A 59 32.26 9.49 16.18
C GLU A 59 32.22 7.97 15.88
N ASN A 60 31.17 7.50 15.19
CA ASN A 60 31.08 6.10 14.80
C ASN A 60 32.20 5.68 13.82
N ASN A 61 32.55 6.54 12.87
CA ASN A 61 33.64 6.29 11.94
C ASN A 61 35.00 6.25 12.65
N GLU A 62 35.24 7.15 13.59
CA GLU A 62 36.46 7.17 14.40
C GLU A 62 36.57 5.93 15.27
N ARG A 63 35.48 5.55 15.95
CA ARG A 63 35.40 4.31 16.73
C ARG A 63 35.65 3.08 15.85
N TYR A 64 35.09 3.05 14.65
CA TYR A 64 35.34 1.98 13.69
C TYR A 64 36.81 1.91 13.25
N ARG A 65 37.42 3.06 12.94
CA ARG A 65 38.85 3.15 12.61
C ARG A 65 39.73 2.65 13.76
N GLN A 66 39.47 3.08 14.99
CA GLN A 66 40.20 2.62 16.17
C GLN A 66 40.06 1.11 16.38
N ASN A 67 38.85 0.58 16.26
CA ASN A 67 38.59 -0.85 16.37
C ASN A 67 39.31 -1.66 15.28
N MET A 68 39.39 -1.14 14.05
CA MET A 68 40.13 -1.77 12.96
C MET A 68 41.65 -1.71 13.20
N LYS A 69 42.18 -0.59 13.70
CA LYS A 69 43.60 -0.46 14.12
C LYS A 69 43.95 -1.45 15.24
N ALA A 70 43.06 -1.63 16.22
CA ALA A 70 43.25 -2.57 17.33
C ALA A 70 43.18 -4.05 16.90
N ARG A 71 42.24 -4.40 16.00
CA ARG A 71 42.04 -5.79 15.55
C ARG A 71 43.05 -6.23 14.49
N PHE A 72 43.54 -5.31 13.67
CA PHE A 72 44.44 -5.61 12.56
C PHE A 72 45.65 -4.68 12.55
N PRO A 73 46.54 -4.74 13.57
CA PRO A 73 47.70 -3.87 13.66
C PRO A 73 48.64 -3.97 12.45
N LYS A 74 48.62 -5.11 11.75
CA LYS A 74 49.41 -5.38 10.53
C LYS A 74 48.85 -4.72 9.25
N LEU A 75 47.60 -4.28 9.26
CA LEU A 75 46.92 -3.62 8.13
C LEU A 75 46.78 -2.11 8.33
N SER A 76 47.19 -1.60 9.49
CA SER A 76 47.09 -0.19 9.88
C SER A 76 48.45 0.46 10.12
N SER A 77 49.51 -0.04 9.48
CA SER A 77 50.74 0.72 9.39
C SER A 77 50.52 1.82 8.35
N ASP A 78 50.26 3.04 8.83
CA ASP A 78 50.19 4.27 8.01
C ASP A 78 51.56 4.62 7.38
N TRP A 79 52.57 3.77 7.59
CA TRP A 79 53.93 3.86 7.07
C TRP A 79 53.98 3.30 5.65
N SER A 80 54.28 4.16 4.69
CA SER A 80 54.67 3.74 3.34
C SER A 80 56.05 3.05 3.40
N GLY A 81 56.31 2.17 2.43
CA GLY A 81 57.31 1.10 2.44
C GLY A 81 58.77 1.47 2.81
N PRO A 82 59.70 0.52 2.77
CA PRO A 82 61.09 0.79 3.12
C PRO A 82 61.72 1.73 2.10
N TYR A 83 62.22 2.88 2.57
CA TYR A 83 62.92 3.86 1.75
C TYR A 83 64.43 3.76 1.94
N ARG A 84 65.18 4.09 0.90
CA ARG A 84 66.63 4.26 0.97
C ARG A 84 66.96 5.72 1.23
N VAL A 85 67.79 5.97 2.24
CA VAL A 85 68.36 7.30 2.49
C VAL A 85 69.50 7.53 1.52
N LEU A 86 69.43 8.60 0.73
CA LEU A 86 70.49 9.02 -0.18
C LEU A 86 71.47 9.96 0.54
N GLU A 87 70.92 10.96 1.23
CA GLU A 87 71.68 11.97 1.97
C GLU A 87 70.97 12.26 3.29
N SER A 88 71.75 12.50 4.35
CA SER A 88 71.23 12.86 5.67
C SER A 88 71.83 14.19 6.10
N THR A 89 70.97 15.14 6.43
CA THR A 89 71.33 16.39 7.13
C THR A 89 71.08 16.23 8.62
N GLU A 90 71.27 17.27 9.43
CA GLU A 90 71.01 17.21 10.89
C GLU A 90 69.52 17.08 11.21
N THR A 91 68.63 17.71 10.44
CA THR A 91 67.18 17.78 10.74
C THR A 91 66.30 17.03 9.75
N SER A 92 66.86 16.58 8.62
CA SER A 92 66.10 15.88 7.58
C SER A 92 66.94 14.89 6.78
N ALA A 93 66.29 13.97 6.09
CA ALA A 93 66.89 13.01 5.18
C ALA A 93 66.23 13.10 3.79
N LEU A 94 67.05 12.94 2.74
CA LEU A 94 66.59 12.80 1.37
C LEU A 94 66.41 11.31 1.08
N ILE A 95 65.18 10.88 0.81
CA ILE A 95 64.82 9.47 0.69
C ILE A 95 64.23 9.16 -0.70
N THR A 96 64.44 7.93 -1.17
CA THR A 96 63.81 7.40 -2.40
C THR A 96 63.32 5.98 -2.17
N ASP A 97 62.31 5.54 -2.94
CA ASP A 97 61.76 4.19 -2.84
C ASP A 97 62.79 3.15 -3.33
N ILE A 98 62.93 2.03 -2.61
CA ILE A 98 63.91 0.98 -2.95
C ILE A 98 63.60 0.31 -4.29
N ASN A 99 62.32 0.30 -4.71
CA ASN A 99 61.87 -0.43 -5.90
C ASN A 99 61.43 0.45 -7.08
N GLY A 100 61.48 1.77 -6.94
CA GLY A 100 60.98 2.70 -7.96
C GLY A 100 61.96 3.84 -8.23
N ASN A 101 62.17 4.18 -9.51
CA ASN A 101 62.91 5.38 -9.92
C ASN A 101 62.04 6.63 -9.78
N TYR A 102 61.61 6.93 -8.55
CA TYR A 102 60.89 8.16 -8.23
C TYR A 102 61.88 9.26 -7.81
N GLU A 103 61.48 10.52 -8.02
CA GLU A 103 62.28 11.67 -7.59
C GLU A 103 62.47 11.66 -6.05
N PRO A 104 63.68 11.94 -5.54
CA PRO A 104 63.94 11.92 -4.11
C PRO A 104 63.13 12.97 -3.34
N ILE A 105 62.58 12.58 -2.18
CA ILE A 105 61.76 13.44 -1.32
C ILE A 105 62.54 13.76 -0.04
N LYS A 106 62.55 15.03 0.38
CA LYS A 106 63.19 15.47 1.63
C LYS A 106 62.19 15.42 2.79
N VAL A 107 62.55 14.69 3.84
CA VAL A 107 61.64 14.31 4.94
C VAL A 107 62.34 14.56 6.29
N GLN A 108 61.63 15.13 7.27
CA GLN A 108 62.17 15.36 8.61
C GLN A 108 62.36 14.04 9.39
N HIS A 109 63.35 13.99 10.29
CA HIS A 109 63.65 12.75 11.03
C HIS A 109 62.50 12.26 11.92
N ASP A 110 61.65 13.15 12.42
CA ASP A 110 60.56 12.83 13.34
C ASP A 110 59.47 11.94 12.71
N ILE A 111 59.41 11.92 11.39
CA ILE A 111 58.48 11.10 10.59
C ILE A 111 59.21 9.97 9.86
N LEU A 112 60.38 9.54 10.36
CA LEU A 112 61.13 8.38 9.87
C LEU A 112 61.34 7.37 11.00
N ILE A 113 61.12 6.08 10.71
CA ILE A 113 61.41 5.00 11.65
C ILE A 113 62.59 4.18 11.13
N LYS A 114 63.60 3.98 11.98
CA LYS A 114 64.73 3.09 11.66
C LYS A 114 64.24 1.64 11.56
N ILE A 115 64.49 1.02 10.42
CA ILE A 115 64.16 -0.40 10.19
C ILE A 115 65.09 -1.26 11.07
N PRO A 116 64.58 -2.26 11.81
CA PRO A 116 65.41 -3.17 12.61
C PRO A 116 66.49 -3.87 11.76
N PRO A 117 67.70 -4.12 12.30
CA PRO A 117 68.87 -4.61 11.54
C PRO A 117 68.75 -6.06 11.02
N THR A 118 67.62 -6.73 11.26
CA THR A 118 67.35 -8.11 10.82
C THR A 118 67.05 -8.26 9.32
N ILE A 119 67.00 -7.18 8.54
CA ILE A 119 66.74 -7.22 7.09
C ILE A 119 68.06 -6.95 6.33
N ASP A 120 68.57 -7.97 5.63
CA ASP A 120 69.80 -7.90 4.84
C ASP A 120 69.62 -7.00 3.60
N ASN A 121 70.63 -6.22 3.23
CA ASN A 121 70.63 -5.28 2.10
C ASN A 121 70.70 -5.97 0.72
N LYS A 122 70.53 -7.29 0.67
CA LYS A 122 70.56 -8.04 -0.59
C LYS A 122 69.28 -7.79 -1.40
N PRO A 123 69.39 -7.44 -2.69
CA PRO A 123 68.21 -7.31 -3.54
C PRO A 123 67.46 -8.65 -3.58
N LEU A 124 66.16 -8.62 -3.26
CA LEU A 124 65.30 -9.79 -3.28
C LEU A 124 65.12 -10.29 -4.71
N VAL A 125 65.93 -11.26 -5.12
CA VAL A 125 65.78 -11.96 -6.40
C VAL A 125 64.62 -12.96 -6.25
N THR A 126 63.41 -12.55 -6.62
CA THR A 126 62.25 -13.44 -6.61
C THR A 126 62.40 -14.53 -7.68
N LYS A 127 62.45 -15.81 -7.28
CA LYS A 127 62.53 -16.95 -8.21
C LYS A 127 61.31 -17.11 -9.13
N THR A 128 60.21 -16.43 -8.82
CA THR A 128 59.00 -16.43 -9.65
C THR A 128 58.98 -15.20 -10.55
N LYS A 129 59.44 -15.35 -11.80
CA LYS A 129 59.06 -14.42 -12.87
C LYS A 129 57.54 -14.49 -13.02
N ARG A 130 56.83 -13.45 -12.58
CA ARG A 130 55.41 -13.29 -12.86
C ARG A 130 55.28 -13.25 -14.38
N LYS A 131 54.76 -14.32 -14.98
CA LYS A 131 54.45 -14.33 -16.42
C LYS A 131 53.58 -13.12 -16.71
N GLY A 132 54.02 -12.27 -17.62
CA GLY A 132 53.22 -11.15 -18.09
C GLY A 132 51.84 -11.66 -18.46
N ARG A 133 50.78 -11.02 -17.93
CA ARG A 133 49.44 -11.26 -18.44
C ARG A 133 49.51 -10.99 -19.94
N ALA A 134 49.24 -12.00 -20.75
CA ALA A 134 48.93 -11.80 -22.15
C ALA A 134 47.85 -10.71 -22.20
N LYS A 135 48.09 -9.65 -22.99
CA LYS A 135 47.04 -8.71 -23.36
C LYS A 135 45.99 -9.56 -24.06
N VAL A 136 44.91 -9.88 -23.36
CA VAL A 136 43.70 -10.40 -23.98
C VAL A 136 43.27 -9.30 -24.94
N ALA A 137 43.26 -9.61 -26.22
CA ALA A 137 42.84 -8.69 -27.26
C ALA A 137 41.47 -8.11 -26.87
N CYS A 138 41.38 -6.79 -26.87
CA CYS A 138 40.10 -6.11 -26.87
C CYS A 138 39.40 -6.54 -28.16
N VAL A 139 38.49 -7.51 -28.05
CA VAL A 139 37.54 -7.81 -29.12
C VAL A 139 36.65 -6.58 -29.23
N SER A 140 36.83 -5.81 -30.31
CA SER A 140 35.89 -4.78 -30.72
C SER A 140 34.56 -5.45 -31.01
N VAL A 141 33.58 -5.25 -30.14
CA VAL A 141 32.21 -5.71 -30.34
C VAL A 141 31.52 -4.69 -31.24
N GLU A 142 31.69 -4.87 -32.55
CA GLU A 142 30.69 -4.46 -33.51
C GLU A 142 29.99 -5.73 -34.02
N ALA A 143 28.67 -5.73 -33.92
CA ALA A 143 27.72 -6.74 -34.40
C ALA A 143 27.70 -8.10 -33.68
N SER A 144 26.79 -8.25 -32.71
CA SER A 144 25.82 -9.36 -32.73
C SER A 144 24.76 -9.19 -31.62
N TYR A 145 23.56 -8.78 -32.05
CA TYR A 145 22.32 -9.04 -31.33
C TYR A 145 22.08 -10.56 -31.33
N ALA A 146 22.23 -11.23 -30.20
CA ALA A 146 21.40 -12.37 -29.79
C ALA A 146 21.98 -13.03 -28.52
N TYR A 147 21.16 -13.01 -27.47
CA TYR A 147 21.05 -13.99 -26.39
C TYR A 147 22.31 -14.73 -25.86
N SER A 148 22.43 -14.62 -24.53
CA SER A 148 23.13 -15.50 -23.58
C SER A 148 24.54 -15.08 -23.12
N ASN A 149 24.72 -15.20 -21.80
CA ASN A 149 25.93 -15.06 -21.00
C ASN A 149 26.30 -13.65 -20.50
N PHE A 150 25.44 -13.09 -19.64
CA PHE A 150 25.91 -12.16 -18.61
C PHE A 150 26.56 -12.94 -17.46
N SER A 151 27.86 -13.16 -17.55
CA SER A 151 28.71 -13.47 -16.40
C SER A 151 28.88 -12.19 -15.57
N HIS A 152 27.94 -11.97 -14.65
CA HIS A 152 28.01 -10.87 -13.68
C HIS A 152 29.12 -11.11 -12.64
N PHE A 153 30.32 -10.59 -12.88
CA PHE A 153 31.22 -10.26 -11.78
C PHE A 153 30.61 -9.09 -10.99
N ARG A 154 29.89 -9.38 -9.90
CA ARG A 154 29.28 -8.34 -9.04
C ARG A 154 30.31 -7.77 -8.04
N PRO A 155 30.47 -6.44 -7.93
CA PRO A 155 31.42 -5.79 -7.02
C PRO A 155 30.82 -5.41 -5.64
N TYR A 156 29.73 -6.03 -5.19
CA TYR A 156 29.01 -5.71 -3.94
C TYR A 156 28.78 -6.97 -3.09
N PRO A 157 28.59 -6.87 -1.76
CA PRO A 157 28.71 -8.01 -0.84
C PRO A 157 27.71 -9.12 -1.19
N ARG A 158 28.15 -10.37 -0.99
CA ARG A 158 27.48 -11.63 -1.36
C ARG A 158 25.95 -11.55 -1.19
N GLN A 159 25.25 -11.46 -2.31
CA GLN A 159 23.79 -11.58 -2.38
C GLN A 159 23.38 -12.95 -1.84
N LEU A 160 22.39 -12.99 -0.95
CA LEU A 160 21.79 -14.23 -0.47
C LEU A 160 20.94 -14.82 -1.58
N VAL A 161 21.40 -15.92 -2.15
CA VAL A 161 20.71 -16.66 -3.20
C VAL A 161 19.84 -17.73 -2.56
N LEU A 162 18.54 -17.62 -2.80
CA LEU A 162 17.50 -18.53 -2.34
C LEU A 162 17.16 -19.44 -3.52
N GLY A 163 17.85 -20.56 -3.59
CA GLY A 163 17.65 -21.59 -4.61
C GLY A 163 16.51 -22.54 -4.29
N ALA A 164 16.58 -23.77 -4.81
CA ALA A 164 15.56 -24.80 -4.59
C ALA A 164 15.35 -25.20 -3.10
N GLU A 165 16.30 -24.86 -2.22
CA GLU A 165 16.19 -25.11 -0.78
C GLU A 165 15.15 -24.19 -0.11
N LYS A 166 13.97 -24.75 0.18
CA LYS A 166 12.85 -24.05 0.83
C LYS A 166 13.04 -23.83 2.34
N ALA A 167 14.18 -24.26 2.90
CA ALA A 167 14.43 -24.25 4.35
C ALA A 167 14.79 -22.86 4.88
N HIS A 168 15.24 -21.93 4.03
CA HIS A 168 15.65 -20.60 4.46
C HIS A 168 14.42 -19.76 4.86
N PRO A 169 14.39 -19.08 6.02
CA PRO A 169 13.22 -18.30 6.46
C PRO A 169 12.74 -17.20 5.50
N LEU A 170 13.66 -16.64 4.71
CA LEU A 170 13.37 -15.66 3.66
C LEU A 170 12.92 -16.27 2.32
N HIS A 171 12.87 -17.59 2.20
CA HIS A 171 12.36 -18.23 0.99
C HIS A 171 10.84 -18.05 0.91
N VAL A 172 10.29 -17.72 -0.26
CA VAL A 172 8.84 -17.46 -0.41
C VAL A 172 7.97 -18.69 -0.10
N LEU A 173 8.54 -19.87 -0.33
CA LEU A 173 7.96 -21.18 0.02
C LEU A 173 8.35 -21.69 1.41
N PHE A 174 8.96 -20.86 2.26
CA PHE A 174 9.31 -21.25 3.62
C PHE A 174 8.05 -21.47 4.46
N SER A 175 7.97 -22.65 5.07
CA SER A 175 7.00 -22.95 6.11
C SER A 175 7.69 -22.87 7.47
N CYS A 176 7.09 -22.16 8.41
CA CYS A 176 7.61 -22.07 9.77
C CYS A 176 7.43 -23.42 10.49
N TYR A 177 8.48 -23.88 11.19
CA TYR A 177 8.46 -25.06 12.06
C TYR A 177 9.47 -24.86 13.20
N GLU A 178 9.33 -25.59 14.31
CA GLU A 178 10.10 -25.37 15.56
C GLU A 178 11.63 -25.46 15.39
N LYS A 179 12.11 -26.30 14.48
CA LYS A 179 13.55 -26.54 14.27
C LYS A 179 14.16 -25.66 13.17
N ALA A 180 13.42 -24.71 12.63
CA ALA A 180 13.92 -23.84 11.58
C ALA A 180 15.08 -23.00 12.13
N LEU A 181 16.23 -23.06 11.47
CA LEU A 181 17.38 -22.26 11.86
C LEU A 181 17.17 -20.84 11.35
N ALA A 182 17.18 -19.86 12.25
CA ALA A 182 17.38 -18.48 11.84
C ALA A 182 18.80 -18.39 11.26
N ARG A 183 18.91 -17.85 10.05
CA ARG A 183 20.19 -17.59 9.40
C ARG A 183 20.33 -16.08 9.28
N PRO A 184 20.79 -15.40 10.34
CA PRO A 184 21.08 -13.98 10.24
C PRO A 184 22.09 -13.75 9.12
N PRO A 185 22.03 -12.61 8.42
CA PRO A 185 23.01 -12.29 7.41
C PRO A 185 24.40 -12.27 8.03
N ARG A 186 25.33 -13.02 7.44
CA ARG A 186 26.76 -13.03 7.81
C ARG A 186 27.10 -13.77 9.12
N GLU A 187 26.16 -14.52 9.68
CA GLU A 187 26.40 -15.36 10.86
C GLU A 187 26.15 -16.85 10.58
N GLN A 188 26.69 -17.72 11.45
CA GLN A 188 26.34 -19.14 11.43
C GLN A 188 24.85 -19.32 11.79
N PRO A 189 24.15 -20.31 11.19
CA PRO A 189 22.78 -20.61 11.56
C PRO A 189 22.66 -20.82 13.06
N ARG A 190 21.83 -20.03 13.73
CA ARG A 190 21.55 -20.17 15.16
C ARG A 190 20.25 -20.94 15.32
N LYS A 191 20.23 -21.92 16.22
CA LYS A 191 18.96 -22.48 16.72
C LYS A 191 18.27 -21.38 17.51
N VAL A 192 17.07 -21.01 17.08
CA VAL A 192 16.24 -20.10 17.87
C VAL A 192 15.80 -20.89 19.09
N GLY A 193 16.34 -20.56 20.27
CA GLY A 193 16.00 -21.22 21.53
C GLY A 193 14.61 -20.85 22.06
N PHE A 194 13.91 -19.94 21.37
CA PHE A 194 12.59 -19.46 21.73
C PHE A 194 11.56 -19.96 20.72
N PRO A 195 10.36 -20.35 21.18
CA PRO A 195 9.34 -20.86 20.31
C PRO A 195 8.70 -19.72 19.48
N CYS A 196 8.49 -19.97 18.20
CA CYS A 196 7.96 -18.99 17.25
C CYS A 196 6.43 -18.87 17.38
N GLN A 197 5.89 -17.65 17.46
CA GLN A 197 4.44 -17.41 17.62
C GLN A 197 3.60 -18.07 16.51
N LEU A 198 4.05 -17.99 15.25
CA LEU A 198 3.38 -18.61 14.10
C LEU A 198 3.36 -20.15 14.15
N GLU A 199 4.22 -20.78 14.94
CA GLU A 199 4.23 -22.23 15.17
C GLU A 199 3.42 -22.60 16.41
N GLN A 200 3.61 -21.87 17.52
CA GLN A 200 2.91 -22.14 18.78
C GLN A 200 1.39 -21.95 18.67
N ASN A 201 0.96 -20.96 17.89
CA ASN A 201 -0.44 -20.67 17.73
C ASN A 201 -0.92 -21.15 16.35
N PRO A 202 -1.57 -22.34 16.25
CA PRO A 202 -2.12 -22.82 14.98
C PRO A 202 -3.24 -21.93 14.45
N GLU A 203 -3.87 -21.11 15.30
CA GLU A 203 -4.82 -20.10 14.84
C GLU A 203 -4.14 -18.94 14.11
N ALA A 204 -2.88 -18.64 14.39
CA ALA A 204 -2.13 -17.58 13.69
C ALA A 204 -2.03 -17.84 12.18
N ARG A 205 -2.15 -19.11 11.74
CA ARG A 205 -2.14 -19.48 10.31
C ARG A 205 -3.50 -19.38 9.63
N LEU A 206 -4.52 -18.85 10.30
CA LEU A 206 -5.86 -18.69 9.73
C LEU A 206 -5.95 -17.39 8.95
N LEU A 207 -6.58 -17.47 7.77
CA LEU A 207 -6.73 -16.32 6.88
C LEU A 207 -7.52 -15.16 7.53
N ARG A 208 -8.43 -15.45 8.46
CA ARG A 208 -9.17 -14.43 9.25
C ARG A 208 -8.27 -13.47 10.05
N ASN A 209 -7.04 -13.87 10.36
CA ASN A 209 -6.10 -13.02 11.08
C ASN A 209 -5.33 -12.06 10.16
N VAL A 210 -5.44 -12.26 8.84
CA VAL A 210 -4.78 -11.44 7.82
C VAL A 210 -5.79 -10.57 7.09
N VAL A 211 -7.01 -11.07 6.85
CA VAL A 211 -8.08 -10.34 6.15
C VAL A 211 -9.35 -10.35 7.01
N ARG A 212 -9.93 -9.15 7.24
CA ARG A 212 -11.18 -8.97 7.99
C ARG A 212 -12.40 -9.26 7.10
N ASP A 213 -13.55 -9.47 7.75
CA ASP A 213 -14.86 -9.61 7.10
C ASP A 213 -14.95 -10.78 6.09
N LEU A 214 -14.17 -11.83 6.34
CA LEU A 214 -14.25 -13.05 5.56
C LEU A 214 -15.43 -13.92 5.99
N PRO A 215 -16.10 -14.61 5.05
CA PRO A 215 -17.05 -15.67 5.39
C PRO A 215 -16.40 -16.71 6.31
N HIS A 216 -17.18 -17.26 7.24
CA HIS A 216 -16.67 -18.11 8.30
C HIS A 216 -15.89 -19.35 7.80
N ALA A 217 -16.30 -19.96 6.68
CA ALA A 217 -15.58 -21.10 6.11
C ALA A 217 -14.24 -20.68 5.51
N VAL A 218 -14.22 -19.55 4.79
CA VAL A 218 -13.02 -18.99 4.15
C VAL A 218 -12.00 -18.54 5.20
N GLY A 219 -12.46 -17.89 6.27
CA GLY A 219 -11.60 -17.41 7.35
C GLY A 219 -10.88 -18.56 8.09
N LYS A 220 -11.38 -19.79 8.00
CA LYS A 220 -10.76 -20.99 8.58
C LYS A 220 -9.68 -21.63 7.71
N ILE A 221 -9.48 -21.14 6.48
CA ILE A 221 -8.44 -21.66 5.59
C ILE A 221 -7.08 -21.35 6.22
N ARG A 222 -6.23 -22.39 6.26
CA ARG A 222 -4.86 -22.29 6.74
C ARG A 222 -3.90 -22.04 5.58
N PHE A 223 -2.89 -21.23 5.84
CA PHE A 223 -1.76 -21.04 4.93
C PHE A 223 -0.49 -21.68 5.48
N ASP A 224 0.41 -22.07 4.56
CA ASP A 224 1.60 -22.85 4.89
C ASP A 224 2.89 -22.05 4.75
N ASN A 225 2.93 -21.11 3.81
CA ASN A 225 4.11 -20.31 3.46
C ASN A 225 3.67 -18.93 2.91
N VAL A 226 4.64 -18.03 2.75
CA VAL A 226 4.40 -16.65 2.30
C VAL A 226 3.71 -16.61 0.95
N TYR A 227 4.13 -17.46 0.00
CA TYR A 227 3.54 -17.51 -1.34
C TYR A 227 2.08 -17.95 -1.30
N HIS A 228 1.78 -19.01 -0.54
CA HIS A 228 0.42 -19.51 -0.37
C HIS A 228 -0.48 -18.44 0.28
N LEU A 229 0.00 -17.72 1.31
CA LEU A 229 -0.77 -16.59 1.84
C LEU A 229 -1.00 -15.51 0.77
N ALA A 230 0.03 -15.12 0.02
CA ALA A 230 -0.11 -14.10 -1.02
C ALA A 230 -1.16 -14.48 -2.07
N GLN A 231 -1.23 -15.76 -2.47
CA GLN A 231 -2.28 -16.28 -3.34
C GLN A 231 -3.67 -16.19 -2.71
N LEU A 232 -3.82 -16.57 -1.44
CA LEU A 232 -5.10 -16.46 -0.74
C LEU A 232 -5.55 -15.00 -0.62
N ILE A 233 -4.63 -14.08 -0.30
CA ILE A 233 -4.92 -12.64 -0.27
C ILE A 233 -5.39 -12.19 -1.65
N ALA A 234 -4.68 -12.54 -2.71
CA ALA A 234 -5.07 -12.20 -4.08
C ALA A 234 -6.51 -12.64 -4.38
N ILE A 235 -6.86 -13.90 -4.07
CA ILE A 235 -8.21 -14.44 -4.26
C ILE A 235 -9.24 -13.70 -3.41
N THR A 236 -8.93 -13.37 -2.16
CA THR A 236 -9.90 -12.71 -1.25
C THR A 236 -10.13 -11.23 -1.59
N LEU A 237 -9.12 -10.56 -2.14
CA LEU A 237 -9.20 -9.17 -2.57
C LEU A 237 -9.82 -9.03 -3.97
N GLU A 238 -9.91 -10.11 -4.76
CA GLU A 238 -10.81 -10.17 -5.90
C GLU A 238 -12.26 -9.96 -5.40
N GLY A 239 -12.83 -8.80 -5.73
CA GLY A 239 -14.11 -8.33 -5.19
C GLY A 239 -15.28 -9.30 -5.44
N ASN A 240 -16.26 -9.27 -4.55
CA ASN A 240 -17.61 -9.88 -4.65
C ASN A 240 -17.75 -11.25 -5.33
N VAL A 241 -16.75 -12.12 -5.16
CA VAL A 241 -16.87 -13.54 -5.47
C VAL A 241 -17.76 -14.23 -4.42
N PRO A 242 -18.78 -15.01 -4.82
CA PRO A 242 -19.59 -15.81 -3.90
C PRO A 242 -18.74 -16.77 -3.06
N GLU A 243 -19.15 -17.05 -1.82
CA GLU A 243 -18.35 -17.87 -0.87
C GLU A 243 -17.94 -19.23 -1.46
N LYS A 244 -18.85 -19.92 -2.16
CA LYS A 244 -18.55 -21.23 -2.77
C LYS A 244 -17.44 -21.16 -3.82
N GLU A 245 -17.50 -20.14 -4.68
CA GLU A 245 -16.49 -19.93 -5.73
C GLU A 245 -15.17 -19.48 -5.12
N LEU A 246 -15.21 -18.65 -4.08
CA LEU A 246 -14.01 -18.22 -3.37
C LEU A 246 -13.32 -19.40 -2.69
N LEU A 247 -14.07 -20.28 -2.02
CA LEU A 247 -13.55 -21.54 -1.47
C LEU A 247 -12.92 -22.43 -2.56
N PHE A 248 -13.58 -22.55 -3.71
CA PHE A 248 -13.09 -23.33 -4.83
C PHE A 248 -11.77 -22.77 -5.39
N ARG A 249 -11.67 -21.45 -5.54
CA ARG A 249 -10.44 -20.77 -5.97
C ARG A 249 -9.31 -20.93 -4.95
N CYS A 250 -9.61 -20.77 -3.65
CA CYS A 250 -8.64 -20.99 -2.59
C CYS A 250 -8.11 -22.43 -2.59
N ALA A 251 -8.98 -23.42 -2.84
CA ALA A 251 -8.58 -24.82 -2.96
C ALA A 251 -7.67 -25.08 -4.18
N LYS A 252 -7.95 -24.42 -5.31
CA LYS A 252 -7.14 -24.54 -6.53
C LYS A 252 -5.79 -23.82 -6.47
N ARG A 253 -5.60 -22.84 -5.58
CA ARG A 253 -4.37 -22.02 -5.47
C ARG A 253 -3.94 -21.41 -6.81
N ALA A 254 -4.92 -20.94 -7.59
CA ALA A 254 -4.71 -20.55 -8.99
C ALA A 254 -4.58 -19.02 -9.22
N ALA A 255 -4.42 -18.22 -8.17
CA ALA A 255 -4.27 -16.78 -8.32
C ALA A 255 -2.83 -16.37 -8.62
N VAL A 256 -2.71 -15.37 -9.51
CA VAL A 256 -1.45 -14.71 -9.81
C VAL A 256 -1.07 -13.82 -8.63
N VAL A 257 0.11 -14.07 -8.07
CA VAL A 257 0.64 -13.25 -6.98
C VAL A 257 1.11 -11.91 -7.55
N THR A 258 0.68 -10.83 -6.93
CA THR A 258 1.08 -9.45 -7.24
C THR A 258 2.06 -8.93 -6.18
N MET A 259 2.78 -7.84 -6.51
CA MET A 259 3.68 -7.19 -5.54
C MET A 259 2.94 -6.76 -4.26
N ASP A 260 1.71 -6.25 -4.38
CA ASP A 260 0.92 -5.80 -3.22
C ASP A 260 0.50 -6.96 -2.31
N THR A 261 0.00 -8.05 -2.89
CA THR A 261 -0.43 -9.24 -2.15
C THR A 261 0.75 -9.94 -1.47
N LEU A 262 1.90 -9.97 -2.15
CA LEU A 262 3.16 -10.46 -1.59
C LEU A 262 3.68 -9.57 -0.44
N SER A 263 3.60 -8.25 -0.60
CA SER A 263 4.02 -7.29 0.43
C SER A 263 3.20 -7.46 1.70
N ILE A 264 1.88 -7.63 1.58
CA ILE A 264 1.00 -7.89 2.72
C ILE A 264 1.40 -9.20 3.41
N ALA A 265 1.61 -10.27 2.64
CA ALA A 265 2.00 -11.57 3.19
C ALA A 265 3.35 -11.50 3.93
N LEU A 266 4.33 -10.82 3.35
CA LEU A 266 5.64 -10.62 3.97
C LEU A 266 5.56 -9.74 5.23
N LEU A 267 4.72 -8.70 5.23
CA LEU A 267 4.51 -7.85 6.40
C LEU A 267 3.90 -8.65 7.56
N TYR A 268 2.93 -9.53 7.27
CA TYR A 268 2.37 -10.43 8.27
C TYR A 268 3.44 -11.40 8.83
N TRP A 269 4.28 -11.98 7.95
CA TRP A 269 5.36 -12.87 8.39
C TRP A 269 6.43 -12.16 9.20
N LYS A 270 6.79 -10.94 8.82
CA LYS A 270 7.73 -10.09 9.56
C LYS A 270 7.29 -9.89 11.01
N GLU A 271 5.97 -9.75 11.23
CA GLU A 271 5.41 -9.54 12.57
C GLU A 271 5.23 -10.85 13.35
N GLN A 272 4.77 -11.92 12.69
CA GLN A 272 4.34 -13.15 13.38
C GLN A 272 5.40 -14.27 13.42
N CYS A 273 6.41 -14.21 12.53
CA CYS A 273 7.42 -15.25 12.40
C CYS A 273 8.81 -14.77 12.85
N LEU A 274 9.21 -15.19 14.06
CA LEU A 274 10.52 -14.85 14.62
C LEU A 274 11.69 -15.30 13.73
N HIS A 275 11.57 -16.46 13.07
CA HIS A 275 12.59 -16.95 12.13
C HIS A 275 12.79 -15.99 10.93
N PHE A 276 11.69 -15.43 10.42
CA PHE A 276 11.73 -14.46 9.33
C PHE A 276 12.35 -13.15 9.83
N GLN A 277 11.88 -12.64 10.98
CA GLN A 277 12.37 -11.39 11.58
C GLN A 277 13.89 -11.41 11.79
N LEU A 278 14.41 -12.46 12.44
CA LEU A 278 15.84 -12.62 12.70
C LEU A 278 16.68 -12.79 11.42
N SER A 279 16.11 -13.39 10.38
CA SER A 279 16.82 -13.58 9.11
C SER A 279 16.76 -12.31 8.24
N TYR A 280 15.73 -11.48 8.41
CA TYR A 280 15.52 -10.23 7.68
C TYR A 280 16.32 -9.06 8.26
N GLU A 281 16.59 -9.07 9.57
CA GLU A 281 17.28 -7.98 10.26
C GLU A 281 18.64 -7.65 9.63
N GLY A 282 18.83 -6.39 9.26
CA GLY A 282 20.07 -5.90 8.66
C GLY A 282 20.27 -6.20 7.17
N LEU A 283 19.27 -6.77 6.48
CA LEU A 283 19.31 -6.95 5.01
C LEU A 283 18.74 -5.74 4.27
N ALA A 284 19.42 -5.34 3.19
CA ALA A 284 18.77 -4.53 2.18
C ALA A 284 17.93 -5.43 1.25
N PRO A 285 16.81 -4.94 0.71
CA PRO A 285 15.97 -5.72 -0.21
C PRO A 285 16.76 -6.35 -1.38
N LYS A 286 17.68 -5.57 -1.96
CA LYS A 286 18.59 -5.99 -3.05
C LYS A 286 19.53 -7.14 -2.69
N ASP A 287 19.73 -7.42 -1.40
CA ASP A 287 20.63 -8.48 -0.93
C ASP A 287 19.98 -9.86 -1.01
N VAL A 288 18.66 -9.95 -1.24
CA VAL A 288 17.92 -11.23 -1.37
C VAL A 288 17.59 -11.51 -2.82
N TYR A 289 17.92 -12.70 -3.32
CA TYR A 289 17.62 -13.14 -4.68
C TYR A 289 16.95 -14.50 -4.65
N HIS A 290 15.83 -14.66 -5.33
CA HIS A 290 15.22 -15.98 -5.57
C HIS A 290 15.65 -16.50 -6.93
N GLU A 291 16.24 -17.69 -6.95
CA GLU A 291 16.38 -18.42 -8.21
C GLU A 291 15.01 -18.85 -8.72
N GLU A 292 14.94 -19.13 -10.02
CA GLU A 292 13.74 -19.67 -10.64
C GLU A 292 13.39 -21.01 -10.00
N PHE A 293 12.13 -21.18 -9.61
CA PHE A 293 11.62 -22.44 -9.08
C PHE A 293 10.34 -22.84 -9.79
N THR A 294 10.08 -24.15 -9.83
CA THR A 294 8.88 -24.70 -10.43
C THR A 294 7.82 -25.00 -9.37
N LEU A 295 6.60 -24.53 -9.60
CA LEU A 295 5.43 -24.84 -8.80
C LEU A 295 4.30 -25.26 -9.75
N ASN A 296 3.70 -26.42 -9.53
CA ASN A 296 2.59 -26.92 -10.36
C ASN A 296 2.87 -26.95 -11.88
N ARG A 297 4.12 -27.23 -12.28
CA ARG A 297 4.62 -27.24 -13.68
C ARG A 297 4.78 -25.86 -14.33
N GLU A 298 4.64 -24.78 -13.56
CA GLU A 298 4.95 -23.42 -14.00
C GLU A 298 6.27 -22.95 -13.40
N THR A 299 7.10 -22.31 -14.21
CA THR A 299 8.35 -21.66 -13.75
C THR A 299 8.01 -20.28 -13.24
N ILE A 300 8.31 -20.01 -11.98
CA ILE A 300 8.00 -18.74 -11.33
C ILE A 300 9.29 -17.92 -11.17
N MET A 301 9.29 -16.73 -11.77
CA MET A 301 10.33 -15.71 -11.57
C MET A 301 9.81 -14.65 -10.58
N ILE A 302 10.20 -14.76 -9.31
CA ILE A 302 9.68 -13.86 -8.25
C ILE A 302 10.70 -12.84 -7.73
N SER A 303 11.99 -12.96 -8.08
CA SER A 303 13.04 -12.20 -7.38
C SER A 303 12.81 -10.68 -7.39
N GLN A 304 12.51 -10.09 -8.55
CA GLN A 304 12.29 -8.64 -8.63
C GLN A 304 11.07 -8.22 -7.80
N MET A 305 9.94 -8.92 -7.98
CA MET A 305 8.71 -8.68 -7.22
C MET A 305 8.92 -8.84 -5.71
N TYR A 306 9.74 -9.82 -5.29
CA TYR A 306 10.08 -10.05 -3.89
C TYR A 306 10.93 -8.93 -3.31
N GLN A 307 11.93 -8.45 -4.07
CA GLN A 307 12.77 -7.32 -3.65
C GLN A 307 11.95 -6.03 -3.51
N ASP A 308 11.05 -5.76 -4.46
CA ASP A 308 10.17 -4.60 -4.41
C ASP A 308 9.20 -4.70 -3.21
N ALA A 309 8.66 -5.89 -2.95
CA ALA A 309 7.83 -6.14 -1.78
C ALA A 309 8.60 -5.98 -0.46
N LEU A 310 9.84 -6.49 -0.37
CA LEU A 310 10.71 -6.29 0.79
C LEU A 310 11.05 -4.80 1.02
N ALA A 311 11.23 -4.03 -0.05
CA ALA A 311 11.46 -2.59 0.04
C ALA A 311 10.23 -1.87 0.60
N LYS A 312 9.03 -2.29 0.19
CA LYS A 312 7.75 -1.74 0.68
C LYS A 312 7.57 -1.98 2.18
N ILE A 313 7.82 -3.19 2.67
CA ILE A 313 7.60 -3.54 4.09
C ILE A 313 8.70 -3.05 5.04
N GLN A 314 9.84 -2.58 4.53
CA GLN A 314 10.98 -2.20 5.38
C GLN A 314 10.61 -1.07 6.35
N ARG A 315 9.73 -0.15 5.91
CA ARG A 315 9.26 1.00 6.71
C ARG A 315 7.86 0.82 7.28
N SER A 316 7.20 -0.30 6.97
CA SER A 316 5.84 -0.56 7.42
C SER A 316 5.83 -1.46 8.66
N GLN A 317 4.82 -1.24 9.49
CA GLN A 317 4.44 -2.11 10.60
C GLN A 317 3.08 -2.75 10.30
N TRP A 318 2.83 -3.91 10.90
CA TRP A 318 1.55 -4.59 10.73
C TRP A 318 0.48 -3.89 11.58
N GLU A 319 -0.49 -3.23 10.94
CA GLU A 319 -1.58 -2.50 11.61
C GLU A 319 -2.79 -3.41 11.94
N GLY A 320 -2.69 -4.70 11.64
CA GLY A 320 -3.76 -5.68 11.81
C GLY A 320 -4.36 -6.15 10.49
N PRO A 321 -5.37 -7.05 10.57
CA PRO A 321 -5.95 -7.64 9.37
C PRO A 321 -6.54 -6.59 8.44
N ILE A 322 -6.36 -6.79 7.14
CA ILE A 322 -6.76 -5.87 6.09
C ILE A 322 -8.25 -6.05 5.82
N ALA A 323 -9.00 -4.95 5.78
CA ALA A 323 -10.39 -5.00 5.39
C ALA A 323 -10.49 -5.48 3.94
N ARG A 324 -11.32 -6.49 3.69
CA ARG A 324 -11.73 -6.80 2.32
C ARG A 324 -12.32 -5.52 1.73
N VAL A 325 -11.90 -5.14 0.53
CA VAL A 325 -12.52 -4.01 -0.18
C VAL A 325 -13.94 -4.44 -0.53
N SER A 326 -14.89 -4.22 0.39
CA SER A 326 -16.29 -4.38 0.11
C SER A 326 -16.66 -3.25 -0.84
N LYS A 327 -16.78 -3.56 -2.14
CA LYS A 327 -17.31 -2.58 -3.09
C LYS A 327 -18.66 -2.12 -2.56
N ARG A 328 -18.82 -0.81 -2.38
CA ARG A 328 -20.14 -0.28 -2.01
C ARG A 328 -21.11 -0.68 -3.09
N THR A 329 -22.20 -1.30 -2.68
CA THR A 329 -23.25 -1.69 -3.61
C THR A 329 -24.33 -0.62 -3.58
N TYR A 330 -24.62 -0.07 -4.75
CA TYR A 330 -25.65 0.93 -4.97
C TYR A 330 -26.82 0.30 -5.68
N LEU A 331 -28.02 0.57 -5.19
CA LEU A 331 -29.25 0.20 -5.85
C LEU A 331 -29.97 1.47 -6.30
N MET A 332 -29.85 1.75 -7.59
CA MET A 332 -30.41 2.91 -8.25
C MET A 332 -31.82 2.64 -8.73
N PHE A 333 -32.74 3.51 -8.33
CA PHE A 333 -34.15 3.45 -8.71
C PHE A 333 -34.61 4.72 -9.40
N PRO A 334 -35.53 4.60 -10.37
CA PRO A 334 -36.17 5.77 -10.94
C PRO A 334 -37.04 6.43 -9.87
N GLN A 335 -37.17 7.76 -9.94
CA GLN A 335 -37.88 8.56 -8.93
C GLN A 335 -39.31 8.07 -8.68
N CYS A 336 -39.96 7.48 -9.69
CA CYS A 336 -41.30 6.91 -9.56
C CYS A 336 -41.39 5.71 -8.59
N MET A 337 -40.26 5.09 -8.24
CA MET A 337 -40.17 3.95 -7.33
C MET A 337 -39.64 4.30 -5.94
N VAL A 338 -39.48 5.58 -5.58
CA VAL A 338 -38.97 5.99 -4.25
C VAL A 338 -39.70 5.32 -3.08
N LYS A 339 -40.99 4.99 -3.22
CA LYS A 339 -41.75 4.27 -2.18
C LYS A 339 -41.23 2.84 -1.89
N THR A 340 -40.54 2.19 -2.83
CA THR A 340 -39.91 0.88 -2.56
C THR A 340 -38.70 1.00 -1.64
N LEU A 341 -38.13 2.20 -1.51
CA LEU A 341 -37.04 2.50 -0.57
C LEU A 341 -37.49 2.46 0.89
N GLU A 342 -38.78 2.33 1.17
CA GLU A 342 -39.23 2.07 2.54
C GLU A 342 -38.90 0.62 2.95
N TYR A 343 -38.80 -0.31 2.01
CA TYR A 343 -38.74 -1.75 2.23
C TYR A 343 -37.30 -2.32 2.28
N VAL A 344 -36.35 -1.47 2.67
CA VAL A 344 -34.91 -1.57 2.43
C VAL A 344 -34.20 -2.78 3.04
N ILE A 345 -33.14 -3.20 2.35
CA ILE A 345 -32.16 -4.20 2.78
C ILE A 345 -31.02 -3.48 3.54
N LYS A 346 -30.65 -3.93 4.75
CA LYS A 346 -29.53 -3.35 5.51
C LYS A 346 -28.20 -3.53 4.76
N GLY A 347 -27.50 -2.45 4.40
CA GLY A 347 -26.16 -2.51 3.80
C GLY A 347 -26.09 -2.28 2.29
N VAL A 348 -27.23 -2.08 1.63
CA VAL A 348 -27.30 -1.58 0.24
C VAL A 348 -27.59 -0.08 0.29
N THR A 349 -26.81 0.73 -0.44
CA THR A 349 -27.06 2.18 -0.53
C THR A 349 -28.06 2.44 -1.65
N PHE A 350 -29.21 3.00 -1.33
CA PHE A 350 -30.24 3.26 -2.32
C PHE A 350 -30.12 4.69 -2.84
N LEU A 351 -30.16 4.84 -4.16
CA LEU A 351 -30.06 6.14 -4.82
C LEU A 351 -31.22 6.33 -5.77
N PRO A 352 -32.23 7.15 -5.41
CA PRO A 352 -33.21 7.55 -6.39
C PRO A 352 -32.54 8.42 -7.46
N TYR A 353 -32.95 8.25 -8.71
CA TYR A 353 -32.41 9.01 -9.84
C TYR A 353 -33.53 9.46 -10.77
N GLU A 354 -33.26 10.56 -11.47
CA GLU A 354 -33.98 10.96 -12.68
C GLU A 354 -33.02 10.71 -13.85
N ILE A 355 -33.50 10.21 -14.98
CA ILE A 355 -32.62 9.80 -16.09
C ILE A 355 -31.70 10.94 -16.58
N GLU A 356 -32.18 12.18 -16.49
CA GLU A 356 -31.45 13.41 -16.84
C GLU A 356 -30.42 13.83 -15.77
N ARG A 357 -30.49 13.26 -14.56
CA ARG A 357 -29.69 13.62 -13.38
C ARG A 357 -29.22 12.38 -12.62
N LEU A 358 -28.35 11.60 -13.27
CA LEU A 358 -27.78 10.40 -12.66
C LEU A 358 -26.82 10.75 -11.51
N PRO A 359 -26.94 10.10 -10.34
CA PRO A 359 -26.13 10.38 -9.16
C PRO A 359 -24.65 10.09 -9.37
N LYS A 360 -23.81 10.76 -8.58
CA LYS A 360 -22.38 10.46 -8.50
C LYS A 360 -22.18 9.23 -7.61
N ILE A 361 -21.50 8.23 -8.16
CA ILE A 361 -21.16 6.99 -7.47
C ILE A 361 -19.65 6.93 -7.26
N GLU A 362 -19.22 6.28 -6.18
CA GLU A 362 -17.81 6.00 -5.91
C GLU A 362 -17.20 5.11 -6.99
N ARG A 363 -15.89 5.22 -7.20
CA ARG A 363 -15.16 4.36 -8.16
C ARG A 363 -15.15 2.92 -7.68
N MET A 364 -15.13 1.96 -8.62
CA MET A 364 -15.13 0.52 -8.35
C MET A 364 -16.30 0.05 -7.46
N ALA A 365 -17.44 0.73 -7.55
CA ALA A 365 -18.66 0.31 -6.89
C ALA A 365 -19.38 -0.80 -7.70
N ASP A 366 -20.32 -1.47 -7.06
CA ASP A 366 -21.28 -2.30 -7.79
C ASP A 366 -22.60 -1.56 -7.86
N VAL A 367 -23.16 -1.46 -9.05
CA VAL A 367 -24.37 -0.70 -9.29
C VAL A 367 -25.43 -1.59 -9.86
N VAL A 368 -26.58 -1.51 -9.22
CA VAL A 368 -27.83 -1.96 -9.75
C VAL A 368 -28.60 -0.81 -10.32
N LEU A 369 -28.80 -0.81 -11.62
CA LEU A 369 -29.60 0.20 -12.27
C LEU A 369 -30.96 -0.38 -12.63
N MET A 370 -32.02 0.15 -12.02
CA MET A 370 -33.39 -0.20 -12.38
C MET A 370 -33.97 0.82 -13.36
N VAL A 371 -34.29 0.42 -14.59
CA VAL A 371 -34.85 1.33 -15.62
C VAL A 371 -36.36 1.21 -15.66
N SER A 372 -37.07 2.34 -15.59
CA SER A 372 -38.54 2.37 -15.69
C SER A 372 -39.01 2.55 -17.13
N PRO A 373 -40.12 1.90 -17.54
CA PRO A 373 -40.78 2.17 -18.83
C PRO A 373 -41.15 3.64 -19.02
N ARG A 374 -41.43 4.38 -17.95
CA ARG A 374 -41.75 5.82 -18.04
C ARG A 374 -40.55 6.68 -18.45
N GLU A 375 -39.35 6.20 -18.19
CA GLU A 375 -38.09 6.89 -18.50
C GLU A 375 -37.39 6.28 -19.73
N ALA A 376 -38.04 5.28 -20.36
CA ALA A 376 -37.50 4.43 -21.42
C ALA A 376 -37.53 5.05 -22.81
N GLU A 377 -37.66 6.38 -22.92
CA GLU A 377 -37.54 7.04 -24.21
C GLU A 377 -36.13 6.77 -24.77
N HIS A 378 -36.07 6.23 -25.99
CA HIS A 378 -34.83 5.80 -26.62
C HIS A 378 -33.77 6.91 -26.63
N ASP A 379 -34.20 8.14 -26.89
CA ASP A 379 -33.35 9.32 -26.93
C ASP A 379 -32.78 9.65 -25.55
N LYS A 380 -33.57 9.53 -24.48
CA LYS A 380 -33.11 9.79 -23.10
C LYS A 380 -32.11 8.75 -22.63
N LEU A 381 -32.37 7.47 -22.90
CA LEU A 381 -31.44 6.39 -22.58
C LEU A 381 -30.11 6.58 -23.32
N THR A 382 -30.17 6.88 -24.61
CA THR A 382 -28.97 7.08 -25.43
C THR A 382 -28.18 8.31 -25.00
N MET A 383 -28.86 9.42 -24.72
CA MET A 383 -28.23 10.71 -24.40
C MET A 383 -27.63 10.76 -22.99
N TYR A 384 -28.30 10.17 -21.99
CA TYR A 384 -27.87 10.30 -20.59
C TYR A 384 -27.30 9.02 -20.01
N LEU A 385 -27.92 7.87 -20.31
CA LEU A 385 -27.58 6.62 -19.64
C LEU A 385 -26.35 5.96 -20.26
N THR A 386 -26.25 5.93 -21.60
CA THR A 386 -25.09 5.36 -22.30
C THR A 386 -23.76 6.00 -21.86
N PRO A 387 -23.59 7.34 -21.89
CA PRO A 387 -22.33 7.96 -21.50
C PRO A 387 -22.01 7.77 -20.02
N TRP A 388 -23.04 7.67 -19.17
CA TRP A 388 -22.87 7.41 -17.75
C TRP A 388 -22.37 5.98 -17.50
N ILE A 389 -22.98 4.97 -18.15
CA ILE A 389 -22.54 3.57 -18.05
C ILE A 389 -21.12 3.42 -18.59
N GLU A 390 -20.81 4.01 -19.74
CA GLU A 390 -19.46 3.98 -20.33
C GLU A 390 -18.42 4.55 -19.37
N LYS A 391 -18.67 5.74 -18.82
CA LYS A 391 -17.79 6.38 -17.86
C LYS A 391 -17.57 5.52 -16.62
N ARG A 392 -18.61 4.88 -16.10
CA ARG A 392 -18.52 4.06 -14.88
C ARG A 392 -17.86 2.71 -15.12
N SER A 393 -18.09 2.10 -16.28
CA SER A 393 -17.39 0.90 -16.73
C SER A 393 -15.88 1.16 -16.82
N GLN A 394 -15.47 2.30 -17.39
CA GLN A 394 -14.05 2.72 -17.44
C GLN A 394 -13.43 2.91 -16.04
N GLU A 395 -14.22 3.29 -15.04
CA GLU A 395 -13.80 3.40 -13.64
C GLU A 395 -13.79 2.06 -12.88
N GLY A 396 -14.05 0.94 -13.56
CA GLY A 396 -14.07 -0.41 -12.97
C GLY A 396 -15.32 -0.71 -12.14
N THR A 397 -16.41 0.03 -12.36
CA THR A 397 -17.71 -0.19 -11.71
C THR A 397 -18.42 -1.35 -12.40
N GLU A 398 -18.87 -2.35 -11.64
CA GLU A 398 -19.73 -3.39 -12.19
C GLU A 398 -21.17 -2.90 -12.21
N ILE A 399 -21.82 -2.94 -13.36
CA ILE A 399 -23.18 -2.44 -13.54
C ILE A 399 -24.03 -3.61 -14.02
N ALA A 400 -25.10 -3.91 -13.29
CA ALA A 400 -26.17 -4.71 -13.86
C ALA A 400 -27.44 -3.87 -14.01
N ILE A 401 -28.13 -4.10 -15.11
CA ILE A 401 -29.30 -3.32 -15.51
C ILE A 401 -30.52 -4.23 -15.39
N GLY A 402 -31.47 -3.82 -14.57
CA GLY A 402 -32.78 -4.43 -14.43
C GLY A 402 -33.88 -3.52 -14.95
N ILE A 403 -35.03 -4.09 -15.27
CA ILE A 403 -36.22 -3.33 -15.67
C ILE A 403 -37.19 -3.27 -14.50
N CYS A 404 -37.71 -2.09 -14.21
CA CYS A 404 -38.73 -1.89 -13.20
C CYS A 404 -40.00 -2.65 -13.60
N PRO A 405 -40.69 -3.26 -12.64
CA PRO A 405 -41.95 -3.91 -12.92
C PRO A 405 -43.00 -2.91 -13.41
N ILE A 406 -43.77 -3.32 -14.40
CA ILE A 406 -44.77 -2.48 -15.06
C ILE A 406 -46.11 -2.71 -14.38
N ARG A 407 -46.84 -1.62 -14.11
CA ARG A 407 -48.22 -1.68 -13.68
C ARG A 407 -49.05 -2.32 -14.79
N SER A 408 -49.74 -3.41 -14.49
CA SER A 408 -50.78 -4.05 -15.31
C SER A 408 -50.35 -5.23 -16.18
N GLY A 409 -51.21 -6.25 -16.21
CA GLY A 409 -51.16 -7.38 -17.13
C GLY A 409 -51.70 -7.07 -18.53
N THR A 410 -51.83 -5.79 -18.92
CA THR A 410 -52.31 -5.42 -20.26
C THR A 410 -51.28 -5.80 -21.33
N SER A 411 -51.76 -6.16 -22.53
CA SER A 411 -50.87 -6.53 -23.64
C SER A 411 -49.94 -5.38 -24.04
N GLU A 412 -50.41 -4.13 -23.95
CA GLU A 412 -49.63 -2.94 -24.28
C GLU A 412 -48.47 -2.71 -23.31
N ALA A 413 -48.73 -2.81 -22.00
CA ALA A 413 -47.69 -2.75 -20.98
C ALA A 413 -46.60 -3.82 -21.23
N ARG A 414 -47.02 -5.01 -21.68
CA ARG A 414 -46.11 -6.09 -21.99
C ARG A 414 -45.20 -5.79 -23.18
N GLU A 415 -45.77 -5.23 -24.22
CA GLU A 415 -45.05 -4.81 -25.41
C GLU A 415 -44.07 -3.67 -25.11
N GLN A 416 -44.48 -2.69 -24.30
CA GLN A 416 -43.59 -1.62 -23.83
C GLN A 416 -42.38 -2.15 -23.05
N ALA A 417 -42.57 -3.13 -22.16
CA ALA A 417 -41.45 -3.78 -21.45
C ALA A 417 -40.48 -4.46 -22.42
N ARG A 418 -41.03 -5.18 -23.40
CA ARG A 418 -40.24 -5.92 -24.39
C ARG A 418 -39.40 -4.95 -25.24
N ASN A 419 -40.01 -3.86 -25.67
CA ASN A 419 -39.34 -2.81 -26.44
C ASN A 419 -38.24 -2.16 -25.61
N LEU A 420 -38.52 -1.78 -24.36
CA LEU A 420 -37.51 -1.25 -23.44
C LEU A 420 -36.35 -2.23 -23.25
N MET A 421 -36.61 -3.52 -23.04
CA MET A 421 -35.56 -4.52 -22.89
C MET A 421 -34.70 -4.62 -24.14
N ASN A 422 -35.32 -4.65 -25.31
CA ASN A 422 -34.58 -4.68 -26.57
C ASN A 422 -33.70 -3.42 -26.72
N THR A 423 -34.21 -2.24 -26.32
CA THR A 423 -33.44 -0.99 -26.32
C THR A 423 -32.25 -1.07 -25.37
N VAL A 424 -32.45 -1.52 -24.12
CA VAL A 424 -31.39 -1.66 -23.11
C VAL A 424 -30.33 -2.67 -23.56
N VAL A 425 -30.75 -3.82 -24.10
CA VAL A 425 -29.84 -4.83 -24.64
C VAL A 425 -29.04 -4.27 -25.81
N THR A 426 -29.68 -3.53 -26.71
CA THR A 426 -29.00 -2.91 -27.87
C THR A 426 -27.98 -1.86 -27.40
N MET A 427 -28.38 -0.99 -26.47
CA MET A 427 -27.52 0.01 -25.86
C MET A 427 -26.30 -0.63 -25.19
N ALA A 428 -26.52 -1.63 -24.34
CA ALA A 428 -25.42 -2.24 -23.59
C ALA A 428 -24.55 -3.17 -24.46
N ARG A 429 -25.04 -3.66 -25.62
CA ARG A 429 -24.19 -4.27 -26.66
C ARG A 429 -23.34 -3.25 -27.41
N ALA A 430 -23.84 -2.02 -27.61
CA ALA A 430 -23.11 -0.95 -28.26
C ALA A 430 -21.94 -0.42 -27.41
N ILE A 431 -22.07 -0.49 -26.09
CA ILE A 431 -20.99 -0.18 -25.15
C ILE A 431 -19.93 -1.30 -25.24
N ALA A 432 -18.98 -1.16 -26.15
CA ALA A 432 -18.04 -2.19 -26.64
C ALA A 432 -17.01 -2.74 -25.62
N THR A 433 -17.22 -2.55 -24.31
CA THR A 433 -16.35 -3.13 -23.26
C THR A 433 -17.13 -4.16 -22.42
N PRO A 434 -17.02 -5.46 -22.72
CA PRO A 434 -17.77 -6.50 -22.03
C PRO A 434 -17.30 -6.76 -20.58
N LYS A 435 -16.30 -6.04 -20.07
CA LYS A 435 -15.80 -6.23 -18.69
C LYS A 435 -16.62 -5.37 -17.73
N GLY A 436 -17.60 -5.99 -17.08
CA GLY A 436 -18.30 -5.40 -15.93
C GLY A 436 -19.74 -4.93 -16.18
N ILE A 437 -20.23 -4.98 -17.42
CA ILE A 437 -21.66 -4.75 -17.70
C ILE A 437 -22.37 -6.10 -17.82
N HIS A 438 -23.25 -6.36 -16.87
CA HIS A 438 -24.07 -7.57 -16.86
C HIS A 438 -25.49 -7.21 -17.33
N ILE A 439 -25.76 -7.49 -18.60
CA ILE A 439 -27.13 -7.56 -19.10
C ILE A 439 -27.58 -8.99 -18.91
N TYR A 440 -28.63 -9.23 -18.14
CA TYR A 440 -29.05 -10.59 -17.89
C TYR A 440 -29.64 -11.23 -19.16
N PRO A 441 -29.15 -12.42 -19.56
CA PRO A 441 -29.80 -13.22 -20.60
C PRO A 441 -31.17 -13.69 -20.13
N ASP A 442 -32.04 -13.99 -21.10
CA ASP A 442 -33.36 -14.59 -20.86
C ASP A 442 -33.18 -15.82 -19.94
N ALA A 443 -33.81 -15.80 -18.76
CA ALA A 443 -33.97 -17.03 -17.99
C ALA A 443 -34.82 -18.03 -18.79
N GLU A 444 -34.61 -19.34 -18.56
CA GLU A 444 -35.23 -20.37 -19.39
C GLU A 444 -36.77 -20.28 -19.34
N PRO A 445 -37.45 -20.49 -20.49
CA PRO A 445 -38.92 -20.55 -20.55
C PRO A 445 -39.46 -21.56 -19.53
N GLY A 446 -40.30 -21.12 -18.59
CA GLY A 446 -40.84 -21.94 -17.50
C GLY A 446 -40.37 -21.55 -16.09
N GLU A 447 -39.25 -20.84 -15.93
CA GLU A 447 -38.92 -20.21 -14.63
C GLU A 447 -39.76 -18.93 -14.39
N TRP A 448 -40.41 -18.40 -15.44
CA TRP A 448 -41.06 -17.09 -15.51
C TRP A 448 -42.42 -17.17 -16.21
N ASP A 449 -43.36 -17.95 -15.68
CA ASP A 449 -44.66 -18.22 -16.32
C ASP A 449 -45.65 -17.03 -16.39
N TYR A 450 -45.20 -15.80 -16.64
CA TYR A 450 -45.98 -14.79 -17.36
C TYR A 450 -45.10 -13.90 -18.24
N PRO A 451 -45.56 -13.53 -19.46
CA PRO A 451 -44.70 -13.05 -20.53
C PRO A 451 -44.43 -11.55 -20.39
N THR A 452 -43.57 -11.18 -19.44
CA THR A 452 -42.77 -9.96 -19.52
C THR A 452 -41.63 -9.94 -18.51
N ARG A 453 -40.42 -10.18 -19.01
CA ARG A 453 -39.17 -9.36 -18.93
C ARG A 453 -39.07 -8.22 -17.89
N ALA A 454 -39.60 -8.42 -16.70
CA ALA A 454 -39.34 -7.71 -15.46
C ALA A 454 -39.41 -8.78 -14.38
N LEU A 455 -38.84 -8.51 -13.20
CA LEU A 455 -38.77 -9.38 -12.00
C LEU A 455 -40.14 -9.93 -11.49
N GLY A 456 -40.89 -10.67 -12.30
CA GLY A 456 -41.87 -11.74 -12.01
C GLY A 456 -43.13 -11.37 -11.25
N TYR A 457 -43.13 -10.26 -10.54
CA TYR A 457 -44.19 -9.83 -9.67
C TYR A 457 -44.42 -8.36 -9.95
N ASP A 458 -45.63 -8.05 -10.42
CA ASP A 458 -46.15 -6.71 -10.30
C ASP A 458 -46.11 -6.36 -8.79
N PRO A 459 -45.24 -5.44 -8.34
CA PRO A 459 -45.14 -5.13 -6.93
C PRO A 459 -46.37 -4.32 -6.52
N TYR A 460 -47.17 -3.84 -7.48
CA TYR A 460 -48.41 -3.14 -7.27
C TYR A 460 -49.54 -4.14 -6.98
N ASP A 461 -50.34 -3.86 -5.96
CA ASP A 461 -51.61 -4.52 -5.69
C ASP A 461 -52.67 -4.08 -6.71
N ASP A 462 -53.88 -4.66 -6.61
CA ASP A 462 -55.01 -4.31 -7.49
C ASP A 462 -55.40 -2.83 -7.42
N ASN A 463 -54.95 -2.09 -6.40
CA ASN A 463 -55.16 -0.66 -6.22
C ASN A 463 -53.98 0.19 -6.74
N GLY A 464 -52.99 -0.42 -7.39
CA GLY A 464 -51.80 0.27 -7.88
C GLY A 464 -50.83 0.71 -6.76
N LYS A 465 -50.97 0.20 -5.53
CA LYS A 465 -50.07 0.46 -4.40
C LYS A 465 -49.04 -0.65 -4.29
N ILE A 466 -47.81 -0.26 -3.97
CA ILE A 466 -46.75 -1.25 -3.87
C ILE A 466 -46.91 -2.08 -2.59
N GLY A 467 -47.20 -3.37 -2.73
CA GLY A 467 -47.38 -4.31 -1.63
C GLY A 467 -46.06 -4.86 -1.08
N TYR A 468 -45.92 -4.89 0.25
CA TYR A 468 -44.75 -5.42 0.96
C TYR A 468 -44.31 -6.81 0.45
N ASN A 469 -45.24 -7.75 0.33
CA ASN A 469 -44.93 -9.14 -0.07
C ASN A 469 -44.42 -9.21 -1.51
N ALA A 470 -44.94 -8.34 -2.38
CA ALA A 470 -44.58 -8.32 -3.78
C ALA A 470 -43.18 -7.70 -3.97
N ILE A 471 -42.85 -6.61 -3.25
CA ILE A 471 -41.46 -6.12 -3.16
C ILE A 471 -40.53 -7.18 -2.58
N LYS A 472 -40.94 -7.86 -1.50
CA LYS A 472 -40.11 -8.88 -0.86
C LYS A 472 -39.76 -10.01 -1.85
N LYS A 473 -40.75 -10.52 -2.59
CA LYS A 473 -40.54 -11.52 -3.65
C LYS A 473 -39.64 -10.98 -4.76
N TRP A 474 -39.91 -9.76 -5.20
CA TRP A 474 -39.15 -9.06 -6.23
C TRP A 474 -37.66 -8.90 -5.84
N ILE A 475 -37.36 -8.41 -4.64
CA ILE A 475 -36.00 -8.34 -4.08
C ILE A 475 -35.41 -9.74 -3.95
N SER A 476 -36.18 -10.74 -3.51
CA SER A 476 -35.69 -12.11 -3.41
C SER A 476 -35.28 -12.66 -4.78
N SER A 477 -35.96 -12.29 -5.86
CA SER A 477 -35.56 -12.61 -7.22
C SER A 477 -34.26 -11.90 -7.60
N ILE A 478 -34.13 -10.60 -7.29
CA ILE A 478 -32.86 -9.86 -7.48
C ILE A 478 -31.71 -10.59 -6.75
N ARG A 479 -31.91 -10.96 -5.49
CA ARG A 479 -30.93 -11.72 -4.70
C ARG A 479 -30.58 -13.05 -5.36
N LYS A 480 -31.59 -13.84 -5.73
CA LYS A 480 -31.40 -15.17 -6.34
C LYS A 480 -30.57 -15.10 -7.63
N TYR A 481 -30.86 -14.13 -8.49
CA TYR A 481 -30.30 -14.09 -9.85
C TYR A 481 -29.07 -13.20 -9.99
N TRP A 482 -28.86 -12.24 -9.09
CA TRP A 482 -27.73 -11.32 -9.19
C TRP A 482 -26.76 -11.38 -8.03
N ARG A 483 -27.26 -11.15 -6.82
CA ARG A 483 -26.43 -11.05 -5.63
C ARG A 483 -26.99 -11.93 -4.54
N SER A 484 -26.65 -13.21 -4.62
CA SER A 484 -27.03 -14.19 -3.59
C SER A 484 -26.46 -13.82 -2.21
N ASP A 485 -25.38 -13.04 -2.20
CA ASP A 485 -24.72 -12.43 -1.05
C ASP A 485 -25.49 -11.24 -0.46
N TRP A 486 -26.47 -10.68 -1.17
CA TRP A 486 -27.23 -9.57 -0.62
C TRP A 486 -28.03 -9.97 0.63
N PRO A 487 -28.17 -9.08 1.61
CA PRO A 487 -28.94 -9.32 2.83
C PRO A 487 -30.43 -9.58 2.54
N GLU A 488 -31.09 -10.28 3.46
CA GLU A 488 -32.53 -10.53 3.36
C GLU A 488 -33.32 -9.21 3.44
N PRO A 489 -34.44 -9.09 2.72
CA PRO A 489 -35.39 -8.00 2.95
C PRO A 489 -35.81 -8.00 4.41
N MET A 490 -35.89 -6.81 5.04
CA MET A 490 -36.39 -6.69 6.41
C MET A 490 -37.75 -7.37 6.54
N ASP A 491 -37.97 -8.13 7.62
CA ASP A 491 -39.29 -8.69 7.89
C ASP A 491 -40.33 -7.58 8.14
N LYS A 492 -41.60 -7.91 7.93
CA LYS A 492 -42.70 -6.92 8.00
C LYS A 492 -42.73 -6.24 9.37
N LYS A 493 -42.45 -6.99 10.44
CA LYS A 493 -42.42 -6.49 11.82
C LYS A 493 -41.28 -5.48 12.05
N THR A 494 -40.06 -5.77 11.59
CA THR A 494 -38.94 -4.83 11.69
C THR A 494 -39.20 -3.57 10.87
N LEU A 495 -39.82 -3.72 9.70
CA LEU A 495 -40.21 -2.58 8.87
C LEU A 495 -41.25 -1.68 9.55
N GLU A 496 -42.32 -2.27 10.09
CA GLU A 496 -43.36 -1.57 10.85
C GLU A 496 -42.76 -0.87 12.09
N ALA A 497 -41.83 -1.53 12.78
CA ALA A 497 -41.10 -0.93 13.89
C ALA A 497 -40.20 0.24 13.46
N ALA A 498 -39.50 0.13 12.33
CA ALA A 498 -38.64 1.18 11.80
C ALA A 498 -39.45 2.40 11.34
N THR A 499 -40.57 2.18 10.64
CA THR A 499 -41.49 3.24 10.22
C THR A 499 -42.21 3.88 11.39
N SER A 500 -42.61 3.12 12.41
CA SER A 500 -43.19 3.66 13.65
C SER A 500 -42.19 4.56 14.40
N ARG A 501 -40.92 4.14 14.51
CA ARG A 501 -39.86 4.98 15.09
C ARG A 501 -39.66 6.28 14.32
N LYS A 502 -39.65 6.22 12.98
CA LYS A 502 -39.52 7.41 12.13
C LYS A 502 -40.72 8.35 12.28
N ARG A 503 -41.95 7.81 12.36
CA ARG A 503 -43.15 8.62 12.63
C ARG A 503 -43.10 9.31 13.99
N ARG A 504 -42.56 8.66 15.02
CA ARG A 504 -42.37 9.28 16.34
C ARG A 504 -41.27 10.35 16.35
N SER A 505 -40.23 10.21 15.53
CA SER A 505 -39.20 11.26 15.40
C SER A 505 -39.67 12.48 14.61
N ASP A 506 -40.59 12.25 13.65
CA ASP A 506 -41.08 13.29 12.75
C ASP A 506 -42.37 13.98 13.28
N ASP A 507 -42.96 13.49 14.37
CA ASP A 507 -44.14 14.09 15.01
C ASP A 507 -43.75 15.32 15.85
N PRO A 508 -44.05 16.55 15.39
CA PRO A 508 -43.61 17.77 16.06
C PRO A 508 -44.25 17.95 17.45
N GLN A 509 -45.34 17.22 17.74
CA GLN A 509 -46.08 17.35 19.01
C GLN A 509 -45.51 16.52 20.17
N GLN A 510 -44.56 15.61 19.91
CA GLN A 510 -43.89 14.80 20.96
C GLN A 510 -42.48 15.26 21.30
N GLN A 511 -42.00 16.37 20.72
CA GLN A 511 -40.85 17.09 21.26
C GLN A 511 -41.31 17.87 22.50
N GLU A 512 -41.49 17.17 23.62
CA GLU A 512 -41.53 17.84 24.92
C GLU A 512 -40.22 18.64 25.10
N PRO A 513 -40.27 19.88 25.61
CA PRO A 513 -39.07 20.61 25.98
C PRO A 513 -38.37 19.84 27.10
N GLY A 514 -37.36 19.06 26.73
CA GLY A 514 -36.50 18.38 27.69
C GLY A 514 -35.89 19.38 28.68
N PRO A 515 -35.64 18.97 29.93
CA PRO A 515 -35.16 19.87 30.97
C PRO A 515 -33.86 20.52 30.51
N SER A 516 -33.84 21.85 30.59
CA SER A 516 -32.69 22.69 30.29
C SER A 516 -31.50 22.29 31.17
N HIS A 517 -30.67 21.36 30.70
CA HIS A 517 -29.32 21.25 31.21
C HIS A 517 -28.56 22.46 30.69
N GLN A 518 -28.37 23.44 31.59
CA GLN A 518 -27.41 24.52 31.43
C GLN A 518 -26.03 23.91 31.20
N VAL A 519 -25.64 23.78 29.94
CA VAL A 519 -24.23 23.58 29.58
C VAL A 519 -23.63 24.97 29.43
N HIS A 520 -22.72 25.27 30.36
CA HIS A 520 -21.99 26.52 30.48
C HIS A 520 -21.02 26.68 29.31
N TRP A 521 -21.48 27.21 28.17
CA TRP A 521 -20.59 27.61 27.07
C TRP A 521 -20.15 29.06 27.27
N LYS A 522 -18.85 29.24 27.54
CA LYS A 522 -18.19 30.55 27.55
C LYS A 522 -18.24 31.17 26.15
N ARG A 523 -18.58 32.47 26.12
CA ARG A 523 -18.66 33.35 24.95
C ARG A 523 -17.37 33.32 24.12
N TYR A 524 -17.50 33.10 22.82
CA TYR A 524 -16.59 33.66 21.81
C TYR A 524 -17.33 34.66 20.93
N TYR A 525 -16.61 35.76 20.67
CA TYR A 525 -17.00 36.97 19.95
C TYR A 525 -17.49 36.71 18.51
N ARG A 526 -18.57 37.41 18.12
CA ARG A 526 -18.88 37.71 16.71
C ARG A 526 -18.10 38.97 16.30
N PRO A 527 -17.45 39.02 15.12
CA PRO A 527 -16.98 40.28 14.55
C PRO A 527 -18.17 41.06 13.97
N GLN A 528 -18.18 42.38 14.17
CA GLN A 528 -19.07 43.32 13.46
C GLN A 528 -18.54 43.61 12.04
N PRO A 529 -19.41 43.94 11.08
CA PRO A 529 -19.00 44.39 9.75
C PRO A 529 -18.56 45.85 9.77
N TYR A 530 -17.38 46.12 9.23
CA TYR A 530 -16.87 47.47 8.95
C TYR A 530 -17.71 48.12 7.84
N GLN A 531 -18.35 49.25 8.15
CA GLN A 531 -18.84 50.21 7.16
C GLN A 531 -17.71 51.19 6.83
N MET A 532 -17.30 51.23 5.56
CA MET A 532 -16.48 52.33 5.03
C MET A 532 -17.38 53.55 4.80
N GLY A 533 -17.20 54.59 5.62
CA GLY A 533 -17.67 55.94 5.33
C GLY A 533 -16.49 56.80 4.90
N TYR A 534 -16.49 57.22 3.63
CA TYR A 534 -15.70 58.36 3.17
C TYR A 534 -16.30 59.64 3.77
N ASN A 535 -15.46 60.51 4.32
CA ASN A 535 -15.65 61.96 4.23
C ASN A 535 -14.34 62.73 4.45
N TYR A 536 -14.07 63.61 3.49
CA TYR A 536 -13.11 64.70 3.52
C TYR A 536 -13.43 65.68 4.67
N TYR A 537 -12.42 66.31 5.27
CA TYR A 537 -12.20 67.77 5.30
C TYR A 537 -11.05 68.16 6.27
N HIS A 538 -10.20 69.05 5.76
CA HIS A 538 -9.12 69.86 6.37
C HIS A 538 -7.81 69.21 6.78
#